data_AF-A0A1J9PYB8-F1
#
_entry.id   AF-A0A1J9PYB8-F1
#
_cell.length_a   1.000
_cell.length_b   1.000
_cell.length_c   1.000
_cell.angle_alpha   90.00
_cell.angle_beta   90.00
_cell.angle_gamma   90.00
#
_symmetry.space_group_name_H-M   'P 1'
#
loop_
_entity.id
_entity.type
_entity.pdbx_description
1 polymer ?
#
loop_
_entity_poly.entity_id
_entity_poly.type
_entity_poly.pdbx_seq_one_letter_code
_entity_poly.pdbx_strand_id
1 'polypeptide(L)'
;LRSDNIMLFIADESALDNFSQAEIRDPVRRKIINEMRTVYTSRALRDSTENNWPPPVLCDFGKARIEKTHKVINFSEVQPHIYRAWEVSFMMP
;
A
#
# COMPACT_ATOMS: atom_id res chain seq x y z
N LEU A 1 -0.40 -2.09 13.85
CA LEU A 1 -0.05 -1.43 12.58
C LEU A 1 -1.20 -1.69 11.60
N ARG A 2 -1.59 -0.70 10.80
CA ARG A 2 -2.59 -0.92 9.75
C ARG A 2 -1.88 -1.52 8.53
N SER A 3 -2.44 -2.58 7.94
CA SER A 3 -1.77 -3.35 6.89
C SER A 3 -1.56 -2.59 5.58
N ASP A 4 -2.36 -1.57 5.30
CA ASP A 4 -2.21 -0.66 4.16
C ASP A 4 -1.12 0.41 4.34
N ASN A 5 -0.58 0.56 5.56
CA ASN A 5 0.61 1.37 5.82
C ASN A 5 1.91 0.56 5.62
N ILE A 6 1.83 -0.62 5.01
CA ILE A 6 2.98 -1.45 4.68
C ILE A 6 3.10 -1.53 3.15
N MET A 7 4.22 -1.07 2.62
CA MET A 7 4.63 -1.37 1.25
C MET A 7 5.57 -2.58 1.24
N LEU A 8 5.36 -3.45 0.26
CA LEU A 8 6.28 -4.55 -0.05
C LEU A 8 7.20 -4.11 -1.17
N PHE A 9 8.50 -4.37 -1.00
CA PHE A 9 9.48 -4.11 -2.04
C PHE A 9 9.45 -5.25 -3.08
N ILE A 10 9.71 -4.92 -4.34
CA ILE A 10 9.88 -5.92 -5.40
C ILE A 10 11.38 -6.21 -5.46
N ALA A 11 11.79 -7.34 -4.86
CA ALA A 11 13.21 -7.71 -4.79
C ALA A 11 13.82 -8.04 -6.16
N ASP A 12 13.03 -8.62 -7.05
CA ASP A 12 13.43 -8.98 -8.40
C ASP A 12 12.70 -8.09 -9.42
N GLU A 13 13.37 -7.05 -9.89
CA GLU A 13 12.81 -6.12 -10.90
C GLU A 13 12.49 -6.81 -12.23
N SER A 14 13.10 -7.97 -12.52
CA SER A 14 12.77 -8.75 -13.72
C SER A 14 11.33 -9.25 -13.71
N ALA A 15 10.69 -9.33 -12.53
CA ALA A 15 9.27 -9.64 -12.42
C ALA A 15 8.39 -8.62 -13.15
N LEU A 16 8.78 -7.34 -13.15
CA LEU A 16 8.05 -6.26 -13.83
C LEU A 16 8.24 -6.33 -15.36
N ASP A 17 9.46 -6.59 -15.82
CA ASP A 17 9.71 -6.76 -17.26
C ASP A 17 8.96 -7.98 -17.81
N ASN A 18 9.07 -9.12 -17.12
CA ASN A 18 8.33 -10.33 -17.48
C ASN A 18 6.81 -10.10 -17.51
N PHE A 19 6.29 -9.34 -16.56
CA PHE A 19 4.87 -8.97 -16.53
C PHE A 19 4.46 -8.17 -17.78
N SER A 20 5.26 -7.15 -18.13
CA SER A 20 5.04 -6.33 -19.33
C SER A 20 5.12 -7.14 -20.62
N GLN A 21 6.17 -7.95 -20.76
CA GLN A 21 6.35 -8.83 -21.93
C GLN A 21 5.22 -9.85 -22.06
N ALA A 22 4.72 -10.38 -20.94
CA ALA A 22 3.60 -11.31 -20.95
C ALA A 22 2.29 -10.63 -21.38
N GLU A 23 2.09 -9.35 -21.03
CA GLU A 23 0.94 -8.57 -21.51
C GLU A 23 1.02 -8.22 -23.00
N ILE A 24 2.22 -7.99 -23.53
CA ILE A 24 2.42 -7.76 -24.97
C ILE A 24 2.15 -9.04 -25.76
N ARG A 25 2.63 -10.20 -25.27
CA ARG A 25 2.52 -11.50 -25.96
C ARG A 25 1.13 -12.11 -25.89
N ASP A 26 0.48 -12.01 -24.73
CA ASP A 26 -0.84 -12.59 -24.47
C ASP A 26 -1.67 -11.60 -23.65
N PRO A 27 -2.32 -10.60 -24.27
CA PRO A 27 -3.05 -9.56 -23.56
C PRO A 27 -4.17 -10.11 -22.70
N VAL A 28 -4.30 -9.59 -21.47
CA VAL A 28 -5.40 -10.00 -20.60
C VAL A 28 -6.75 -9.53 -21.14
N ARG A 29 -7.82 -10.16 -20.65
CA ARG A 29 -9.19 -9.71 -20.95
C ARG A 29 -9.33 -8.24 -20.58
N ARG A 30 -9.81 -7.44 -21.53
CA ARG A 30 -10.01 -6.01 -21.36
C ARG A 30 -11.41 -5.60 -21.79
N LYS A 31 -12.01 -4.70 -21.03
CA LYS A 31 -13.27 -4.04 -21.35
C LYS A 31 -12.97 -2.63 -21.84
N ILE A 32 -13.14 -2.42 -23.14
CA ILE A 32 -13.03 -1.10 -23.76
C ILE A 32 -14.37 -0.39 -23.56
N ILE A 33 -14.37 0.73 -22.84
CA ILE A 33 -15.58 1.50 -22.57
C ILE A 33 -15.72 2.63 -23.59
N ASN A 34 -14.65 3.38 -23.82
CA ASN A 34 -14.53 4.43 -24.82
C ASN A 34 -13.04 4.71 -25.12
N GLU A 35 -12.75 5.73 -25.93
CA GLU A 35 -11.39 6.11 -26.33
C GLU A 35 -10.46 6.44 -25.15
N MET A 36 -11.00 6.91 -24.02
CA MET A 36 -10.21 7.33 -22.86
C MET A 36 -10.10 6.28 -21.76
N ARG A 37 -10.95 5.24 -21.78
CA ARG A 37 -11.06 4.29 -20.66
C ARG A 37 -11.15 2.85 -21.13
N THR A 38 -10.11 2.09 -20.79
CA THR A 38 -10.08 0.63 -20.88
C THR A 38 -9.81 0.05 -19.50
N VAL A 39 -10.60 -0.95 -19.11
CA VAL A 39 -10.43 -1.69 -17.84
C VAL A 39 -9.80 -3.04 -18.16
N TYR A 40 -8.68 -3.36 -17.52
CA TYR A 40 -7.94 -4.61 -17.70
C TYR A 40 -8.20 -5.52 -16.50
N THR A 41 -8.31 -6.83 -16.73
CA THR A 41 -8.25 -7.79 -15.62
C THR A 41 -6.83 -7.84 -15.07
N SER A 42 -6.66 -7.96 -13.75
CA SER A 42 -5.34 -8.09 -13.15
C SER A 42 -4.66 -9.39 -13.57
N ARG A 43 -3.36 -9.31 -13.87
CA ARG A 43 -2.46 -10.47 -13.96
C ARG A 43 -1.70 -10.60 -12.64
N ALA A 44 -1.42 -11.82 -12.20
CA ALA A 44 -0.57 -12.02 -11.05
C ALA A 44 0.87 -11.60 -11.40
N LEU A 45 1.49 -10.76 -10.56
CA LEU A 45 2.95 -10.64 -10.56
C LEU A 45 3.48 -11.99 -10.08
N ARG A 46 4.39 -12.61 -10.84
CA ARG A 46 4.89 -13.95 -10.55
C ARG A 46 5.29 -14.05 -9.07
N ASP A 47 4.83 -15.10 -8.40
CA ASP A 47 5.14 -15.30 -6.98
C ASP A 47 6.67 -15.31 -6.83
N SER A 48 7.19 -14.43 -5.97
CA SER A 48 8.58 -14.54 -5.54
C SER A 48 8.69 -15.89 -4.86
N THR A 49 9.44 -16.81 -5.46
CA THR A 49 9.62 -18.17 -4.96
C THR A 49 9.84 -18.16 -3.46
N GLU A 50 9.02 -18.95 -2.77
CA GLU A 50 8.91 -19.18 -1.33
C GLU A 50 10.01 -18.53 -0.46
N ASN A 51 9.58 -17.65 0.46
CA ASN A 51 10.34 -17.04 1.56
C ASN A 51 11.29 -15.87 1.26
N ASN A 52 11.36 -15.35 0.04
CA ASN A 52 12.22 -14.19 -0.28
C ASN A 52 11.47 -12.84 -0.36
N TRP A 53 10.41 -12.66 0.43
CA TRP A 53 9.82 -11.32 0.56
C TRP A 53 10.83 -10.40 1.25
N PRO A 54 11.20 -9.28 0.62
CA PRO A 54 12.04 -8.29 1.28
C PRO A 54 11.30 -7.73 2.51
N PRO A 55 12.03 -7.23 3.51
CA PRO A 55 11.43 -6.67 4.72
C PRO A 55 10.36 -5.63 4.37
N PRO A 56 9.19 -5.64 5.06
CA PRO A 56 8.15 -4.66 4.83
C PRO A 56 8.65 -3.25 5.15
N VAL A 57 8.25 -2.29 4.34
CA VAL A 57 8.59 -0.87 4.53
C VAL A 57 7.35 -0.14 5.05
N LEU A 58 7.51 0.59 6.16
CA LEU A 58 6.46 1.47 6.66
C LEU A 58 6.28 2.64 5.68
N CYS A 59 5.05 2.86 5.25
CA CYS A 59 4.66 3.96 4.37
C CYS A 59 3.47 4.72 4.96
N ASP A 60 2.99 5.74 4.24
CA ASP A 60 1.91 6.64 4.65
C ASP A 60 2.19 7.43 5.95
N PHE A 61 3.16 8.34 5.85
CA PHE A 61 3.48 9.31 6.90
C PHE A 61 2.64 10.60 6.81
N GLY A 62 1.57 10.64 6.01
CA GLY A 62 0.76 11.85 5.81
C GLY A 62 0.10 12.38 7.08
N LYS A 63 -0.02 11.54 8.10
CA LYS A 63 -0.56 11.87 9.43
C LYS A 63 0.51 11.92 10.53
N ALA A 64 1.78 11.70 10.19
CA ALA A 64 2.87 11.76 11.15
C ALA A 64 3.07 13.21 11.64
N ARG A 65 3.44 13.38 12.91
CA ARG A 65 3.69 14.67 13.54
C ARG A 65 5.09 14.69 14.13
N ILE A 66 5.79 15.80 13.98
CA ILE A 66 7.13 16.00 14.59
C ILE A 66 6.95 17.01 15.72
N GLU A 67 6.76 16.51 16.94
CA GLU A 67 6.63 17.35 18.14
C GLU A 67 7.36 16.71 19.33
N LYS A 68 7.92 17.53 20.23
CA LYS A 68 8.54 17.06 21.48
C LYS A 68 7.51 16.60 22.52
N THR A 69 6.29 17.13 22.42
CA THR A 69 5.17 16.82 23.31
C THR A 69 3.95 16.71 22.42
N HIS A 70 3.21 15.61 22.55
CA HIS A 70 2.09 15.30 21.68
C HIS A 70 0.92 16.23 22.00
N LYS A 71 0.74 17.33 21.26
CA LYS A 71 -0.44 18.19 21.42
C LYS A 71 -1.49 17.77 20.41
N VAL A 72 -2.34 16.81 20.79
CA VAL A 72 -3.40 16.36 19.88
C VAL A 72 -4.51 17.42 19.85
N ILE A 73 -4.47 18.28 18.84
CA ILE A 73 -5.48 19.34 18.63
C ILE A 73 -6.77 18.76 18.00
N ASN A 74 -6.65 17.68 17.21
CA ASN A 74 -7.76 16.98 16.56
C ASN A 74 -7.53 15.45 16.50
N PHE A 75 -8.05 14.73 17.50
CA PHE A 75 -7.90 13.28 17.67
C PHE A 75 -8.53 12.44 16.54
N SER A 76 -9.53 12.98 15.84
CA SER A 76 -10.21 12.33 14.72
C SER A 76 -9.29 12.15 13.49
N GLU A 77 -8.19 12.89 13.41
CA GLU A 77 -7.32 12.88 12.23
C GLU A 77 -6.13 11.92 12.34
N VAL A 78 -5.72 11.55 13.56
CA VAL A 78 -4.45 10.83 13.80
C VAL A 78 -4.51 9.40 13.26
N GLN A 79 -5.46 8.58 13.72
CA GLN A 79 -5.60 7.17 13.29
C GLN A 79 -7.03 6.64 13.49
N PRO A 80 -7.45 5.56 12.77
CA PRO A 80 -8.69 4.85 13.03
C PRO A 80 -8.77 4.34 14.48
N HIS A 81 -9.99 4.23 15.01
CA HIS A 81 -10.22 3.91 16.43
C HIS A 81 -9.51 2.64 16.90
N ILE A 82 -9.50 1.57 16.09
CA ILE A 82 -8.90 0.27 16.45
C ILE A 82 -7.37 0.30 16.59
N TYR A 83 -6.69 1.33 16.05
CA TYR A 83 -5.23 1.48 16.14
C TYR A 83 -4.81 2.62 17.06
N ARG A 84 -5.79 3.28 17.69
CA ARG A 84 -5.55 4.41 18.57
C ARG A 84 -5.12 3.89 19.94
N ALA A 85 -4.05 4.46 20.49
CA ALA A 85 -3.64 4.20 21.86
C ALA A 85 -4.68 4.72 22.87
N TRP A 86 -4.61 4.27 24.12
CA TRP A 86 -5.62 4.57 25.13
C TRP A 86 -5.60 6.04 25.54
N GLU A 87 -4.43 6.64 25.74
CA GLU A 87 -4.24 8.06 26.04
C GLU A 87 -4.86 8.94 24.94
N VAL A 88 -4.76 8.54 23.68
CA VAL A 88 -5.34 9.24 22.54
C VAL A 88 -6.86 9.02 22.47
N SER A 89 -7.35 7.88 22.94
CA SER A 89 -8.79 7.58 22.99
C SER A 89 -9.50 8.29 24.16
N PHE A 90 -8.82 8.41 25.30
CA PHE A 90 -9.32 9.02 26.53
C PHE A 90 -8.92 10.48 26.71
N MET A 91 -8.23 11.08 25.74
CA MET A 91 -7.77 12.48 25.78
C MET A 91 -6.92 12.80 27.02
N MET A 92 -6.04 11.87 27.38
CA MET A 92 -5.11 12.06 28.50
C MET A 92 -3.98 13.02 28.09
N PRO A 93 -3.51 13.89 29.00
CA PRO A 93 -2.45 14.87 28.73
C PRO A 93 -1.06 14.23 28.58
#